data_AF-A0A937QXM7-F1
#
_entry.id   AF-A0A937QXM7-F1
#
_cell.length_a   1.000
_cell.length_b   1.000
_cell.length_c   1.000
_cell.angle_alpha   90.00
_cell.angle_beta   90.00
_cell.angle_gamma   90.00
#
_symmetry.space_group_name_H-M   'P 1'
#
loop_
_entity.id
_entity.type
_entity.pdbx_description
1 polymer ?
#
loop_
_entity_poly.entity_id
_entity_poly.type
_entity_poly.pdbx_seq_one_letter_code
_entity_poly.pdbx_strand_id
1 'polypeptide(L)'
;TVFWCNVHGGYIYVFIMLAAFIGLNLPTGIGKKNALIASLVAYILILICFARIIRMSGGLIFMMVLAYAILAGILYLFRRKFVSLDARGICHTVAAAVMAFIATIVFNPFHLTNLTHTYVVSISEHAERWREIHEWHAAFDWSNPVGTAVPFLVMFLLALVALVPWIVVLIVAPRSVAQHRKRKAKASDEYQWPKIDLAIVVIAALTVYMAIRSRRFIPIAAIAACPVIAMLIDQTVRAISATLNFLDRNRLAVSAMPRQLQLGVTVTGALAVVFFGTWWGLKFKRIYLDAWPADPQLSSVFMRMTASDAKPFYALKFIKDNKLQGKMLNYWTEGGFIAWGQVPEPNTGRTPLQLFMDGRAQAAYDRKTFDDWSYLMAGGRVTLQIMERIRTKGGKVTGDDYELIGKWMDDQLKEDDVWVILMPAVVFGGSRSQGTFHAIKAIELHPGWRLIFLNNRQKLFVDIRTPRGKELFEGIFTGKTIYPDDYHRNIIRSHNWYLYRSGITEKREGLEFAKKAFESSPSPTPLFEVLAYGGFPQLKPGVDKFCIDYLNEFEANQDSWSRQDGYRLKTQAVQIVCAHLKDPVKQNRFLGELERIAQSKRW
;
A
#
# COMPACT_ATOMS: atom_id res chain seq x y z
N THR A 1 10.91 10.33 11.85
CA THR A 1 10.25 9.03 12.07
C THR A 1 9.62 8.44 10.82
N VAL A 2 8.88 9.21 10.00
CA VAL A 2 8.28 8.77 8.72
C VAL A 2 9.29 8.17 7.72
N PHE A 3 10.49 8.76 7.61
CA PHE A 3 11.57 8.20 6.81
C PHE A 3 11.96 6.79 7.27
N TRP A 4 12.20 6.62 8.58
CA TRP A 4 12.58 5.32 9.17
C TRP A 4 11.48 4.27 9.04
N CYS A 5 10.20 4.65 9.15
CA CYS A 5 9.05 3.77 8.93
C CYS A 5 8.99 3.16 7.53
N ASN A 6 9.45 3.89 6.51
CA ASN A 6 9.40 3.45 5.11
C ASN A 6 10.70 2.79 4.62
N VAL A 7 11.83 3.01 5.30
CA VAL A 7 13.13 2.36 4.98
C VAL A 7 13.29 1.02 5.73
N HIS A 8 12.30 0.59 6.52
CA HIS A 8 12.36 -0.60 7.37
C HIS A 8 12.77 -1.91 6.68
N GLY A 9 12.51 -2.08 5.38
CA GLY A 9 13.00 -3.23 4.62
C GLY A 9 14.34 -3.03 3.90
N GLY A 10 14.71 -1.77 3.60
CA GLY A 10 15.84 -1.42 2.72
C GLY A 10 17.17 -2.00 3.15
N TYR A 11 17.41 -2.04 4.45
CA TYR A 11 18.70 -2.45 5.01
C TYR A 11 18.92 -3.95 5.05
N ILE A 12 17.85 -4.75 5.22
CA ILE A 12 17.94 -6.21 5.05
C ILE A 12 18.27 -6.53 3.62
N TYR A 13 17.66 -5.82 2.66
CA TYR A 13 18.02 -5.98 1.25
C TYR A 13 19.48 -5.61 1.05
N VAL A 14 19.97 -4.49 1.58
CA VAL A 14 21.40 -4.14 1.51
C VAL A 14 22.28 -5.26 2.06
N PHE A 15 21.96 -5.86 3.21
CA PHE A 15 22.72 -6.97 3.77
C PHE A 15 22.67 -8.25 2.90
N ILE A 16 21.49 -8.67 2.44
CA ILE A 16 21.31 -9.85 1.56
C ILE A 16 22.06 -9.64 0.23
N MET A 17 21.95 -8.43 -0.33
CA MET A 17 22.63 -8.04 -1.56
C MET A 17 24.15 -8.01 -1.37
N LEU A 18 24.65 -7.51 -0.25
CA LEU A 18 26.08 -7.45 0.06
C LEU A 18 26.68 -8.84 0.31
N ALA A 19 25.97 -9.75 0.96
CA ALA A 19 26.45 -11.12 1.17
C ALA A 19 26.63 -11.86 -0.18
N ALA A 20 25.64 -11.77 -1.07
CA ALA A 20 25.75 -12.32 -2.42
C ALA A 20 26.87 -11.64 -3.21
N PHE A 21 26.97 -10.31 -3.14
CA PHE A 21 28.02 -9.52 -3.79
C PHE A 21 29.43 -9.94 -3.36
N ILE A 22 29.66 -10.10 -2.04
CA ILE A 22 30.95 -10.54 -1.50
C ILE A 22 31.25 -11.97 -1.96
N GLY A 23 30.28 -12.89 -1.85
CA GLY A 23 30.42 -14.29 -2.26
C GLY A 23 30.76 -14.47 -3.74
N LEU A 24 30.30 -13.55 -4.60
CA LEU A 24 30.54 -13.56 -6.05
C LEU A 24 31.86 -12.90 -6.46
N ASN A 25 32.34 -11.91 -5.70
CA ASN A 25 33.60 -11.21 -5.97
C ASN A 25 34.82 -11.93 -5.38
N LEU A 26 34.64 -12.78 -4.37
CA LEU A 26 35.72 -13.57 -3.78
C LEU A 26 36.45 -14.47 -4.80
N PRO A 27 35.76 -15.26 -5.66
CA PRO A 27 36.42 -16.09 -6.66
C PRO A 27 37.13 -15.31 -7.78
N THR A 28 36.69 -14.07 -8.06
CA THR A 28 37.19 -13.28 -9.18
C THR A 28 38.34 -12.35 -8.80
N GLY A 29 38.36 -11.83 -7.57
CA GLY A 29 39.40 -10.90 -7.07
C GLY A 29 40.70 -11.55 -6.59
N ILE A 30 40.69 -12.86 -6.34
CA ILE A 30 41.81 -13.56 -5.74
C ILE A 30 42.65 -14.27 -6.82
N GLY A 31 43.87 -13.76 -7.04
CA GLY A 31 44.78 -14.25 -8.08
C GLY A 31 45.34 -15.65 -7.84
N LYS A 32 45.52 -16.07 -6.58
CA LYS A 32 46.19 -17.32 -6.18
C LYS A 32 45.20 -18.47 -5.95
N LYS A 33 45.47 -19.65 -6.55
CA LYS A 33 44.65 -20.88 -6.43
C LYS A 33 44.32 -21.26 -4.98
N ASN A 34 45.28 -21.12 -4.07
CA ASN A 34 45.10 -21.45 -2.65
C ASN A 34 44.10 -20.53 -1.94
N ALA A 35 44.01 -19.28 -2.37
CA ALA A 35 43.10 -18.32 -1.77
C ALA A 35 41.67 -18.43 -2.34
N LEU A 36 41.49 -18.98 -3.56
CA LEU A 36 40.18 -19.43 -4.05
C LEU A 36 39.63 -20.56 -3.17
N ILE A 37 40.46 -21.57 -2.89
CA ILE A 37 40.08 -22.71 -2.02
C ILE A 37 39.71 -22.20 -0.63
N ALA A 38 40.53 -21.31 -0.05
CA ALA A 38 40.23 -20.69 1.24
C ALA A 38 38.91 -19.91 1.23
N SER A 39 38.61 -19.15 0.16
CA SER A 39 37.33 -18.44 0.05
C SER A 39 36.12 -19.36 -0.10
N LEU A 40 36.28 -20.48 -0.82
CA LEU A 40 35.25 -21.50 -0.97
C LEU A 40 34.95 -22.16 0.37
N VAL A 41 35.99 -22.56 1.11
CA VAL A 41 35.85 -23.13 2.45
C VAL A 41 35.17 -22.14 3.40
N ALA A 42 35.62 -20.87 3.42
CA ALA A 42 35.03 -19.85 4.27
C ALA A 42 33.54 -19.60 3.96
N TYR A 43 33.18 -19.48 2.68
CA TYR A 43 31.79 -19.25 2.28
C TYR A 43 30.90 -20.48 2.52
N ILE A 44 31.41 -21.69 2.33
CA ILE A 44 30.71 -22.94 2.66
C ILE A 44 30.42 -23.00 4.16
N LEU A 45 31.40 -22.64 5.01
CA LEU A 45 31.18 -22.59 6.47
C LEU A 45 30.11 -21.55 6.84
N ILE A 46 30.12 -20.37 6.21
CA ILE A 46 29.08 -19.35 6.40
C ILE A 46 27.70 -19.87 5.98
N LEU A 47 27.60 -20.52 4.82
CA LEU A 47 26.35 -21.12 4.34
C LEU A 47 25.84 -22.23 5.28
N ILE A 48 26.73 -23.09 5.79
CA ILE A 48 26.37 -24.14 6.75
C ILE A 48 25.88 -23.52 8.06
N CYS A 49 26.59 -22.51 8.60
CA CYS A 49 26.17 -21.79 9.80
C CYS A 49 24.80 -21.14 9.60
N PHE A 50 24.61 -20.43 8.49
CA PHE A 50 23.34 -19.79 8.16
C PHE A 50 22.21 -20.80 8.00
N ALA A 51 22.42 -21.86 7.23
CA ALA A 51 21.44 -22.90 7.00
C ALA A 51 21.02 -23.64 8.29
N ARG A 52 21.95 -23.79 9.24
CA ARG A 52 21.67 -24.36 10.56
C ARG A 52 20.81 -23.41 11.41
N ILE A 53 21.03 -22.09 11.32
CA ILE A 53 20.19 -21.07 11.97
C ILE A 53 18.76 -21.12 11.43
N ILE A 54 18.59 -21.27 10.12
CA ILE A 54 17.25 -21.33 9.49
C ILE A 54 16.67 -22.75 9.39
N ARG A 55 17.29 -23.74 10.06
CA ARG A 55 16.83 -25.14 10.13
C ARG A 55 16.56 -25.78 8.75
N MET A 56 17.39 -25.51 7.75
CA MET A 56 17.28 -26.16 6.44
C MET A 56 17.63 -27.64 6.51
N SER A 57 16.99 -28.46 5.66
CA SER A 57 17.32 -29.87 5.54
C SER A 57 18.74 -30.08 4.98
N GLY A 58 19.44 -31.12 5.45
CA GLY A 58 20.82 -31.40 5.02
C GLY A 58 20.98 -31.55 3.50
N GLY A 59 19.97 -32.11 2.82
CA GLY A 59 19.97 -32.22 1.35
C GLY A 59 19.93 -30.87 0.64
N LEU A 60 19.17 -29.90 1.16
CA LEU A 60 19.10 -28.55 0.59
C LEU A 60 20.41 -27.79 0.80
N ILE A 61 21.05 -27.98 1.97
CA ILE A 61 22.38 -27.42 2.27
C ILE A 61 23.41 -27.96 1.28
N PHE A 62 23.43 -29.28 1.07
CA PHE A 62 24.33 -29.92 0.12
C PHE A 62 24.14 -29.37 -1.29
N MET A 63 22.89 -29.25 -1.76
CA MET A 63 22.60 -28.69 -3.09
C MET A 63 23.04 -27.23 -3.23
N MET A 64 22.86 -26.38 -2.20
CA MET A 64 23.33 -25.00 -2.25
C MET A 64 24.84 -24.89 -2.27
N VAL A 65 25.54 -25.71 -1.46
CA VAL A 65 27.01 -25.78 -1.44
C VAL A 65 27.54 -26.25 -2.79
N LEU A 66 26.95 -27.30 -3.36
CA LEU A 66 27.31 -27.82 -4.67
C LEU A 66 27.09 -26.77 -5.78
N ALA A 67 25.93 -26.12 -5.79
CA ALA A 67 25.62 -25.07 -6.75
C ALA A 67 26.60 -23.89 -6.64
N TYR A 68 26.94 -23.47 -5.42
CA TYR A 68 27.94 -22.42 -5.20
C TYR A 68 29.33 -22.85 -5.67
N ALA A 69 29.76 -24.09 -5.38
CA ALA A 69 31.05 -24.60 -5.82
C ALA A 69 31.17 -24.64 -7.35
N ILE A 70 30.13 -25.09 -8.05
CA ILE A 70 30.06 -25.07 -9.52
C ILE A 70 30.13 -23.62 -10.03
N LEU A 71 29.32 -22.72 -9.46
CA LEU A 71 29.31 -21.32 -9.83
C LEU A 71 30.67 -20.65 -9.60
N ALA A 72 31.30 -20.86 -8.44
CA ALA A 72 32.63 -20.33 -8.12
C ALA A 72 33.70 -20.85 -9.09
N GLY A 73 33.62 -22.14 -9.46
CA GLY A 73 34.48 -22.74 -10.49
C GLY A 73 34.31 -22.05 -11.86
N ILE A 74 33.07 -21.85 -12.30
CA ILE A 74 32.75 -21.13 -13.54
C ILE A 74 33.29 -19.68 -13.47
N LEU A 75 33.01 -18.96 -12.38
CA LEU A 75 33.46 -17.58 -12.18
C LEU A 75 35.00 -17.48 -12.21
N TYR A 76 35.70 -18.43 -11.60
CA TYR A 76 37.16 -18.48 -11.64
C TYR A 76 37.70 -18.75 -13.05
N LEU A 77 37.09 -19.69 -13.80
CA LEU A 77 37.46 -19.97 -15.19
C LEU A 77 37.29 -18.74 -16.10
N PHE A 78 36.26 -17.94 -15.84
CA PHE A 78 35.95 -16.73 -16.60
C PHE A 78 36.44 -15.43 -15.93
N ARG A 79 37.28 -15.49 -14.87
CA ARG A 79 37.70 -14.31 -14.07
C ARG A 79 38.25 -13.15 -14.87
N ARG A 80 38.95 -13.42 -15.99
CA ARG A 80 39.50 -12.38 -16.88
C ARG A 80 38.44 -11.59 -17.64
N LYS A 81 37.23 -12.15 -17.77
CA LYS A 81 36.06 -11.51 -18.40
C LYS A 81 35.23 -10.70 -17.41
N PHE A 82 35.47 -10.81 -16.10
CA PHE A 82 34.72 -10.07 -15.09
C PHE A 82 35.47 -8.81 -14.64
N VAL A 83 34.71 -7.81 -14.19
CA VAL A 83 35.25 -6.75 -13.34
C VAL A 83 35.41 -7.36 -11.95
N SER A 84 36.66 -7.50 -11.50
CA SER A 84 36.97 -8.02 -10.17
C SER A 84 37.43 -6.90 -9.26
N LEU A 85 36.92 -6.87 -8.04
CA LEU A 85 37.51 -6.06 -6.98
C LEU A 85 38.88 -6.63 -6.59
N ASP A 86 39.82 -5.75 -6.28
CA ASP A 86 41.06 -6.15 -5.62
C ASP A 86 40.79 -6.51 -4.15
N ALA A 87 41.78 -7.10 -3.47
CA ALA A 87 41.62 -7.51 -2.08
C ALA A 87 41.23 -6.34 -1.16
N ARG A 88 41.73 -5.12 -1.44
CA ARG A 88 41.35 -3.91 -0.69
C ARG A 88 39.88 -3.56 -0.93
N GLY A 89 39.41 -3.59 -2.17
CA GLY A 89 38.01 -3.38 -2.51
C GLY A 89 37.08 -4.38 -1.83
N ILE A 90 37.47 -5.66 -1.78
CA ILE A 90 36.72 -6.69 -1.04
C ILE A 90 36.68 -6.35 0.45
N CYS A 91 37.83 -6.05 1.08
CA CYS A 91 37.89 -5.67 2.50
C CYS A 91 37.05 -4.43 2.81
N HIS A 92 37.12 -3.38 1.99
CA HIS A 92 36.30 -2.18 2.15
C HIS A 92 34.80 -2.49 2.03
N THR A 93 34.41 -3.35 1.08
CA THR A 93 33.00 -3.73 0.92
C THR A 93 32.48 -4.55 2.11
N VAL A 94 33.28 -5.50 2.61
CA VAL A 94 32.96 -6.27 3.82
C VAL A 94 32.85 -5.35 5.03
N ALA A 95 33.81 -4.45 5.23
CA ALA A 95 33.78 -3.50 6.34
C ALA A 95 32.56 -2.58 6.25
N ALA A 96 32.24 -2.05 5.06
CA ALA A 96 31.05 -1.24 4.84
C ALA A 96 29.76 -2.02 5.13
N ALA A 97 29.69 -3.29 4.74
CA ALA A 97 28.54 -4.16 5.01
C ALA A 97 28.33 -4.40 6.52
N VAL A 98 29.41 -4.68 7.24
CA VAL A 98 29.37 -4.87 8.70
C VAL A 98 28.96 -3.56 9.39
N MET A 99 29.55 -2.42 9.00
CA MET A 99 29.19 -1.12 9.55
C MET A 99 27.74 -0.74 9.24
N ALA A 100 27.25 -1.00 8.03
CA ALA A 100 25.85 -0.79 7.67
C ALA A 100 24.91 -1.66 8.50
N PHE A 101 25.26 -2.94 8.71
CA PHE A 101 24.49 -3.87 9.54
C PHE A 101 24.42 -3.40 11.01
N ILE A 102 25.56 -2.99 11.58
CA ILE A 102 25.62 -2.43 12.94
C ILE A 102 24.81 -1.14 13.01
N ALA A 103 24.97 -0.23 12.05
CA ALA A 103 24.20 1.00 11.98
C ALA A 103 22.69 0.73 11.98
N THR A 104 22.23 -0.32 11.31
CA THR A 104 20.81 -0.70 11.34
C THR A 104 20.31 -1.33 12.61
N ILE A 105 21.19 -1.84 13.45
CA ILE A 105 20.80 -2.30 14.78
C ILE A 105 20.81 -1.10 15.74
N VAL A 106 21.81 -0.22 15.63
CA VAL A 106 22.03 0.88 16.58
C VAL A 106 21.09 2.05 16.34
N PHE A 107 20.94 2.52 15.10
CA PHE A 107 20.15 3.71 14.78
C PHE A 107 18.67 3.42 14.50
N ASN A 108 18.28 2.14 14.43
CA ASN A 108 16.89 1.77 14.24
C ASN A 108 16.20 1.68 15.61
N PRO A 109 15.08 2.39 15.84
CA PRO A 109 14.35 2.33 17.10
C PRO A 109 13.81 0.92 17.43
N PHE A 110 13.76 0.02 16.46
CA PHE A 110 13.33 -1.37 16.62
C PHE A 110 14.50 -2.38 16.62
N HIS A 111 15.75 -1.90 16.62
CA HIS A 111 16.97 -2.71 16.74
C HIS A 111 16.96 -3.99 15.88
N LEU A 112 17.28 -5.14 16.49
CA LEU A 112 17.28 -6.46 15.86
C LEU A 112 15.88 -6.93 15.43
N THR A 113 14.83 -6.50 16.13
CA THR A 113 13.45 -6.90 15.84
C THR A 113 13.07 -6.53 14.42
N ASN A 114 13.53 -5.39 13.91
CA ASN A 114 13.27 -5.01 12.52
C ASN A 114 13.91 -5.96 11.49
N LEU A 115 15.04 -6.57 11.84
CA LEU A 115 15.75 -7.53 10.98
C LEU A 115 15.06 -8.90 11.00
N THR A 116 14.69 -9.38 12.18
CA THR A 116 14.06 -10.71 12.36
C THR A 116 12.61 -10.73 11.91
N HIS A 117 11.90 -9.61 12.04
CA HIS A 117 10.48 -9.49 11.69
C HIS A 117 10.18 -9.83 10.23
N THR A 118 11.06 -9.42 9.30
CA THR A 118 10.88 -9.77 7.88
C THR A 118 10.92 -11.29 7.66
N TYR A 119 11.75 -12.02 8.41
CA TYR A 119 11.78 -13.48 8.36
C TYR A 119 10.54 -14.11 8.99
N VAL A 120 10.03 -13.54 10.09
CA VAL A 120 8.75 -13.96 10.69
C VAL A 120 7.63 -13.80 9.66
N VAL A 121 7.52 -12.65 9.00
CA VAL A 121 6.45 -12.40 8.02
C VAL A 121 6.63 -13.20 6.71
N SER A 122 7.87 -13.48 6.30
CA SER A 122 8.14 -14.09 4.99
C SER A 122 8.28 -15.62 5.00
N ILE A 123 8.75 -16.20 6.11
CA ILE A 123 9.18 -17.61 6.20
C ILE A 123 8.47 -18.37 7.33
N SER A 124 7.92 -17.72 8.36
CA SER A 124 7.22 -18.46 9.42
C SER A 124 5.97 -19.17 8.90
N GLU A 125 5.43 -20.10 9.68
CA GLU A 125 4.12 -20.72 9.41
C GLU A 125 3.01 -19.66 9.24
N HIS A 126 3.16 -18.50 9.88
CA HIS A 126 2.22 -17.38 9.77
C HIS A 126 2.35 -16.60 8.45
N ALA A 127 3.43 -16.81 7.68
CA ALA A 127 3.66 -16.14 6.40
C ALA A 127 2.58 -16.46 5.35
N GLU A 128 1.93 -17.62 5.42
CA GLU A 128 0.89 -18.01 4.45
C GLU A 128 -0.27 -17.03 4.46
N ARG A 129 -0.72 -16.60 5.65
CA ARG A 129 -1.83 -15.67 5.78
C ARG A 129 -1.49 -14.26 5.31
N TRP A 130 -0.24 -13.83 5.50
CA TRP A 130 0.23 -12.55 4.96
C TRP A 130 0.31 -12.53 3.43
N ARG A 131 0.44 -13.69 2.77
CA ARG A 131 0.43 -13.81 1.30
C ARG A 131 -0.96 -13.60 0.70
N GLU A 132 -2.04 -13.66 1.48
CA GLU A 132 -3.39 -13.31 1.04
C GLU A 132 -3.56 -11.80 0.80
N ILE A 133 -2.62 -10.96 1.27
CA ILE A 133 -2.63 -9.54 0.95
C ILE A 133 -2.26 -9.34 -0.53
N HIS A 134 -3.12 -8.62 -1.27
CA HIS A 134 -2.98 -8.44 -2.72
C HIS A 134 -1.58 -7.95 -3.16
N GLU A 135 -0.91 -7.11 -2.38
CA GLU A 135 0.43 -6.60 -2.70
C GLU A 135 1.56 -7.64 -2.63
N TRP A 136 1.35 -8.73 -1.90
CA TRP A 136 2.36 -9.77 -1.64
C TRP A 136 2.28 -10.94 -2.63
N HIS A 137 1.25 -10.96 -3.46
CA HIS A 137 1.10 -11.96 -4.51
C HIS A 137 2.20 -11.83 -5.57
N ALA A 138 2.50 -12.95 -6.22
CA ALA A 138 3.43 -13.03 -7.34
C ALA A 138 3.06 -12.03 -8.46
N ALA A 139 4.06 -11.59 -9.23
CA ALA A 139 3.83 -10.63 -10.33
C ALA A 139 2.86 -11.14 -11.40
N PHE A 140 2.85 -12.44 -11.65
CA PHE A 140 2.04 -13.07 -12.70
C PHE A 140 0.77 -13.76 -12.18
N ASP A 141 0.34 -13.40 -10.98
CA ASP A 141 -1.03 -13.71 -10.56
C ASP A 141 -1.99 -12.70 -11.21
N TRP A 142 -2.51 -13.11 -12.36
CA TRP A 142 -3.42 -12.34 -13.22
C TRP A 142 -4.81 -12.15 -12.63
N SER A 143 -5.18 -12.93 -11.61
CA SER A 143 -6.49 -12.81 -10.95
C SER A 143 -6.57 -11.61 -10.01
N ASN A 144 -5.42 -11.09 -9.60
CA ASN A 144 -5.33 -10.06 -8.59
C ASN A 144 -5.53 -8.65 -9.19
N PRO A 145 -6.40 -7.83 -8.59
CA PRO A 145 -6.81 -6.54 -9.15
C PRO A 145 -5.72 -5.47 -9.13
N VAL A 146 -4.62 -5.67 -8.39
CA VAL A 146 -3.55 -4.66 -8.20
C VAL A 146 -2.41 -4.92 -9.19
N GLY A 147 -2.36 -4.27 -10.35
CA GLY A 147 -1.49 -4.74 -11.45
C GLY A 147 -0.57 -3.73 -12.15
N THR A 148 0.73 -4.01 -12.14
CA THR A 148 1.74 -3.60 -13.14
C THR A 148 2.37 -4.82 -13.84
N ALA A 149 1.67 -5.96 -13.83
CA ALA A 149 2.15 -7.25 -14.32
C ALA A 149 2.52 -7.22 -15.81
N VAL A 150 1.69 -6.58 -16.64
CA VAL A 150 1.94 -6.49 -18.09
C VAL A 150 3.20 -5.64 -18.39
N PRO A 151 3.35 -4.39 -17.89
CA PRO A 151 4.61 -3.66 -18.05
C PRO A 151 5.84 -4.42 -17.55
N PHE A 152 5.71 -5.12 -16.42
CA PHE A 152 6.79 -5.94 -15.88
C PHE A 152 7.14 -7.12 -16.80
N LEU A 153 6.15 -7.80 -17.37
CA LEU A 153 6.35 -8.87 -18.34
C LEU A 153 7.09 -8.36 -19.59
N VAL A 154 6.70 -7.19 -20.12
CA VAL A 154 7.38 -6.57 -21.26
C VAL A 154 8.85 -6.30 -20.93
N MET A 155 9.13 -5.69 -19.77
CA MET A 155 10.50 -5.45 -19.32
C MET A 155 11.28 -6.77 -19.15
N PHE A 156 10.65 -7.80 -18.58
CA PHE A 156 11.27 -9.10 -18.38
C PHE A 156 11.63 -9.78 -19.72
N LEU A 157 10.72 -9.75 -20.69
CA LEU A 157 10.97 -10.27 -22.04
C LEU A 157 12.08 -9.47 -22.74
N LEU A 158 12.08 -8.14 -22.63
CA LEU A 158 13.16 -7.29 -23.15
C LEU A 158 14.50 -7.65 -22.53
N ALA A 159 14.54 -7.95 -21.22
CA ALA A 159 15.75 -8.39 -20.55
C ALA A 159 16.28 -9.72 -21.12
N LEU A 160 15.40 -10.69 -21.34
CA LEU A 160 15.77 -11.98 -21.96
C LEU A 160 16.26 -11.79 -23.40
N VAL A 161 15.55 -11.00 -24.20
CA VAL A 161 15.90 -10.68 -25.59
C VAL A 161 17.19 -9.90 -25.68
N ALA A 162 17.54 -9.07 -24.70
CA ALA A 162 18.84 -8.38 -24.66
C ALA A 162 19.97 -9.31 -24.19
N LEU A 163 19.70 -10.18 -23.21
CA LEU A 163 20.68 -11.07 -22.61
C LEU A 163 21.18 -12.14 -23.59
N VAL A 164 20.28 -12.77 -24.35
CA VAL A 164 20.64 -13.88 -25.26
C VAL A 164 21.64 -13.44 -26.35
N PRO A 165 21.38 -12.40 -27.16
CA PRO A 165 22.34 -11.90 -28.15
C PRO A 165 23.64 -11.44 -27.51
N TRP A 166 23.59 -10.81 -26.34
CA TRP A 166 24.78 -10.36 -25.62
C TRP A 166 25.69 -11.53 -25.24
N ILE A 167 25.13 -12.61 -24.69
CA ILE A 167 25.88 -13.84 -24.38
C ILE A 167 26.49 -14.44 -25.65
N VAL A 168 25.70 -14.55 -26.73
CA VAL A 168 26.16 -15.11 -28.02
C VAL A 168 27.33 -14.31 -28.56
N VAL A 169 27.21 -12.98 -28.61
CA VAL A 169 28.25 -12.09 -29.12
C VAL A 169 29.51 -12.15 -28.26
N LEU A 170 29.39 -12.19 -26.93
CA LEU A 170 30.55 -12.30 -26.02
C LEU A 170 31.29 -13.64 -26.05
N ILE A 171 30.65 -14.70 -26.54
CA ILE A 171 31.25 -16.03 -26.65
C ILE A 171 31.81 -16.26 -28.05
N VAL A 172 31.03 -15.95 -29.08
CA VAL A 172 31.34 -16.28 -30.48
C VAL A 172 32.31 -15.27 -31.09
N ALA A 173 32.04 -13.98 -30.96
CA ALA A 173 32.78 -12.96 -31.69
C ALA A 173 34.28 -12.88 -31.31
N PRO A 174 34.69 -13.03 -30.04
CA PRO A 174 36.11 -13.05 -29.68
C PRO A 174 36.86 -14.25 -30.29
N ARG A 175 36.21 -15.40 -30.47
CA ARG A 175 36.83 -16.61 -31.04
C ARG A 175 37.12 -16.42 -32.53
N SER A 176 36.15 -15.90 -33.27
CA SER A 176 36.28 -15.63 -34.70
C SER A 176 37.40 -14.61 -34.98
N VAL A 177 37.48 -13.54 -34.18
CA VAL A 177 38.54 -12.52 -34.28
C VAL A 177 39.90 -13.11 -33.87
N ALA A 178 39.99 -13.85 -32.76
CA ALA A 178 41.25 -14.42 -32.27
C ALA A 178 41.88 -15.45 -33.23
N GLN A 179 41.06 -16.23 -33.95
CA GLN A 179 41.54 -17.16 -34.98
C GLN A 179 42.22 -16.42 -36.14
N HIS A 180 41.71 -15.25 -36.54
CA HIS A 180 42.28 -14.44 -37.62
C HIS A 180 43.49 -13.59 -37.18
N ARG A 181 43.64 -13.35 -35.87
CA ARG A 181 44.59 -12.37 -35.31
C ARG A 181 46.02 -12.90 -35.08
N LYS A 182 46.35 -14.14 -35.47
CA LYS A 182 47.67 -14.76 -35.23
C LYS A 182 48.90 -14.04 -35.86
N ARG A 183 48.78 -12.83 -36.42
CA ARG A 183 49.87 -12.20 -37.22
C ARG A 183 50.20 -10.71 -37.03
N LYS A 184 49.60 -9.88 -36.16
CA LYS A 184 50.01 -8.45 -36.07
C LYS A 184 50.00 -7.81 -34.67
N ALA A 185 50.89 -6.83 -34.48
CA ALA A 185 51.12 -6.05 -33.27
C ALA A 185 49.90 -5.19 -32.87
N LYS A 186 49.70 -5.00 -31.56
CA LYS A 186 48.59 -4.23 -30.96
C LYS A 186 48.71 -2.74 -31.28
N ALA A 187 47.65 -2.14 -31.84
CA ALA A 187 47.48 -0.69 -31.87
C ALA A 187 46.76 -0.21 -30.58
N SER A 188 47.00 1.03 -30.15
CA SER A 188 46.45 1.62 -28.91
C SER A 188 44.93 1.86 -28.94
N ASP A 189 44.33 1.97 -30.14
CA ASP A 189 42.90 2.33 -30.33
C ASP A 189 41.98 1.12 -30.57
N GLU A 190 42.41 -0.07 -30.15
CA GLU A 190 41.62 -1.29 -30.38
C GLU A 190 40.46 -1.43 -29.39
N TYR A 191 39.30 -1.82 -29.92
CA TYR A 191 38.11 -2.15 -29.15
C TYR A 191 38.42 -3.24 -28.12
N GLN A 192 38.12 -2.94 -26.86
CA GLN A 192 38.21 -3.88 -25.77
C GLN A 192 36.85 -4.54 -25.55
N TRP A 193 36.85 -5.87 -25.52
CA TRP A 193 35.66 -6.65 -25.17
C TRP A 193 35.17 -6.24 -23.78
N PRO A 194 33.85 -6.00 -23.61
CA PRO A 194 33.33 -5.52 -22.36
C PRO A 194 33.55 -6.57 -21.27
N LYS A 195 33.99 -6.10 -20.10
CA LYS A 195 34.02 -6.93 -18.91
C LYS A 195 32.64 -6.93 -18.28
N ILE A 196 32.27 -8.09 -17.75
CA ILE A 196 30.99 -8.28 -17.08
C ILE A 196 31.12 -7.77 -15.65
N ASP A 197 30.36 -6.76 -15.29
CA ASP A 197 30.18 -6.35 -13.90
C ASP A 197 29.12 -7.26 -13.26
N LEU A 198 29.61 -8.29 -12.57
CA LEU A 198 28.77 -9.32 -11.97
C LEU A 198 27.87 -8.75 -10.86
N ALA A 199 28.30 -7.67 -10.20
CA ALA A 199 27.52 -7.06 -9.13
C ALA A 199 26.22 -6.45 -9.67
N ILE A 200 26.33 -5.64 -10.71
CA ILE A 200 25.19 -4.96 -11.33
C ILE A 200 24.20 -5.99 -11.90
N VAL A 201 24.71 -7.02 -12.58
CA VAL A 201 23.88 -8.11 -13.13
C VAL A 201 23.12 -8.84 -12.02
N VAL A 202 23.78 -9.12 -10.89
CA VAL A 202 23.14 -9.82 -9.78
C VAL A 202 22.15 -8.93 -9.03
N ILE A 203 22.41 -7.63 -8.92
CA ILE A 203 21.43 -6.67 -8.39
C ILE A 203 20.16 -6.64 -9.24
N ALA A 204 20.29 -6.56 -10.56
CA ALA A 204 19.16 -6.64 -11.47
C ALA A 204 18.44 -8.00 -11.37
N ALA A 205 19.19 -9.12 -11.36
CA ALA A 205 18.60 -10.46 -11.30
C ALA A 205 17.83 -10.71 -9.98
N LEU A 206 18.39 -10.30 -8.84
CA LEU A 206 17.74 -10.47 -7.53
C LEU A 206 16.49 -9.60 -7.41
N THR A 207 16.54 -8.35 -7.87
CA THR A 207 15.35 -7.48 -7.85
C THR A 207 14.25 -7.98 -8.79
N VAL A 208 14.59 -8.49 -9.97
CA VAL A 208 13.63 -9.17 -10.87
C VAL A 208 13.05 -10.42 -10.21
N TYR A 209 13.87 -11.26 -9.59
CA TYR A 209 13.40 -12.44 -8.85
C TYR A 209 12.42 -12.04 -7.72
N MET A 210 12.77 -11.01 -6.96
CA MET A 210 11.90 -10.49 -5.91
C MET A 210 10.58 -9.99 -6.48
N ALA A 211 10.60 -9.29 -7.61
CA ALA A 211 9.38 -8.85 -8.31
C ALA A 211 8.52 -10.03 -8.77
N ILE A 212 9.13 -11.09 -9.30
CA ILE A 212 8.41 -12.33 -9.66
C ILE A 212 7.70 -12.91 -8.43
N ARG A 213 8.38 -12.95 -7.29
CA ARG A 213 7.83 -13.48 -6.02
C ARG A 213 6.80 -12.56 -5.37
N SER A 214 6.93 -11.24 -5.54
CA SER A 214 6.03 -10.26 -4.95
C SER A 214 6.00 -8.98 -5.79
N ARG A 215 4.79 -8.62 -6.25
CA ARG A 215 4.57 -7.50 -7.17
C ARG A 215 5.01 -6.12 -6.64
N ARG A 216 5.08 -5.94 -5.32
CA ARG A 216 5.57 -4.68 -4.71
C ARG A 216 7.01 -4.33 -5.10
N PHE A 217 7.80 -5.31 -5.53
CA PHE A 217 9.19 -5.07 -5.96
C PHE A 217 9.31 -4.73 -7.45
N ILE A 218 8.22 -4.74 -8.21
CA ILE A 218 8.24 -4.39 -9.64
C ILE A 218 8.90 -3.02 -9.89
N PRO A 219 8.58 -1.94 -9.14
CA PRO A 219 9.23 -0.65 -9.35
C PRO A 219 10.75 -0.69 -9.10
N ILE A 220 11.18 -1.39 -8.05
CA ILE A 220 12.61 -1.54 -7.71
C ILE A 220 13.32 -2.36 -8.80
N ALA A 221 12.70 -3.45 -9.27
CA ALA A 221 13.20 -4.25 -10.37
C ALA A 221 13.34 -3.43 -11.65
N ALA A 222 12.38 -2.55 -11.97
CA ALA A 222 12.48 -1.68 -13.13
C ALA A 222 13.65 -0.69 -13.03
N ILE A 223 13.84 -0.07 -11.87
CA ILE A 223 14.96 0.87 -11.64
C ILE A 223 16.31 0.15 -11.76
N ALA A 224 16.42 -1.07 -11.22
CA ALA A 224 17.65 -1.84 -11.24
C ALA A 224 17.95 -2.51 -12.58
N ALA A 225 16.94 -3.08 -13.25
CA ALA A 225 17.13 -3.88 -14.46
C ALA A 225 17.25 -3.05 -15.73
N CYS A 226 16.50 -1.95 -15.88
CA CYS A 226 16.52 -1.15 -17.11
C CYS A 226 17.92 -0.64 -17.51
N PRO A 227 18.76 -0.12 -16.59
CA PRO A 227 20.15 0.24 -16.93
C PRO A 227 20.98 -0.96 -17.41
N VAL A 228 20.76 -2.14 -16.84
CA VAL A 228 21.45 -3.38 -17.26
C VAL A 228 21.01 -3.78 -18.66
N ILE A 229 19.71 -3.75 -18.94
CA ILE A 229 19.17 -4.04 -20.28
C ILE A 229 19.79 -3.09 -21.31
N ALA A 230 19.82 -1.79 -21.01
CA ALA A 230 20.42 -0.79 -21.89
C ALA A 230 21.92 -1.05 -22.13
N MET A 231 22.66 -1.39 -21.06
CA MET A 231 24.07 -1.77 -21.15
C MET A 231 24.28 -3.02 -22.03
N LEU A 232 23.46 -4.05 -21.86
CA LEU A 232 23.54 -5.28 -22.66
C LEU A 232 23.31 -4.98 -24.15
N ILE A 233 22.34 -4.12 -24.46
CA ILE A 233 22.06 -3.68 -25.84
C ILE A 233 23.25 -2.90 -26.42
N ASP A 234 23.77 -1.88 -25.71
CA ASP A 234 24.91 -1.08 -26.17
C ASP A 234 26.15 -1.95 -26.42
N GLN A 235 26.48 -2.83 -25.46
CA GLN A 235 27.62 -3.75 -25.60
C GLN A 235 27.46 -4.70 -26.78
N THR A 236 26.26 -5.21 -27.02
CA THR A 236 25.94 -6.07 -28.17
C THR A 236 26.15 -5.31 -29.49
N VAL A 237 25.58 -4.11 -29.61
CA VAL A 237 25.70 -3.28 -30.83
C VAL A 237 27.16 -2.92 -31.12
N ARG A 238 27.92 -2.50 -30.11
CA ARG A 238 29.35 -2.16 -30.26
C ARG A 238 30.18 -3.37 -30.67
N ALA A 239 29.92 -4.52 -30.06
CA ALA A 239 30.64 -5.74 -30.37
C ALA A 239 30.34 -6.25 -31.78
N ILE A 240 29.08 -6.19 -32.22
CA ILE A 240 28.69 -6.48 -33.61
C ILE A 240 29.39 -5.51 -34.57
N SER A 241 29.34 -4.20 -34.30
CA SER A 241 29.99 -3.18 -35.11
C SER A 241 31.50 -3.41 -35.23
N ALA A 242 32.19 -3.68 -34.11
CA ALA A 242 33.62 -3.96 -34.10
C ALA A 242 33.96 -5.25 -34.85
N THR A 243 33.11 -6.27 -34.75
CA THR A 243 33.29 -7.54 -35.48
C THR A 243 33.11 -7.35 -36.98
N LEU A 244 32.07 -6.65 -37.41
CA LEU A 244 31.84 -6.34 -38.83
C LEU A 244 32.96 -5.48 -39.41
N ASN A 245 33.43 -4.47 -38.69
CA ASN A 245 34.56 -3.64 -39.11
C ASN A 245 35.87 -4.44 -39.17
N PHE A 246 36.06 -5.41 -38.28
CA PHE A 246 37.20 -6.32 -38.35
C PHE A 246 37.12 -7.23 -39.59
N LEU A 247 35.94 -7.74 -39.93
CA LEU A 247 35.74 -8.56 -41.13
C LEU A 247 35.94 -7.77 -42.43
N ASP A 248 35.50 -6.51 -42.47
CA ASP A 248 35.59 -5.65 -43.67
C ASP A 248 36.97 -4.97 -43.82
N ARG A 249 37.51 -4.41 -42.73
CA ARG A 249 38.68 -3.51 -42.76
C ARG A 249 39.87 -4.01 -41.95
N ASN A 250 39.78 -5.21 -41.38
CA ASN A 250 40.81 -5.81 -40.52
C ASN A 250 41.21 -4.93 -39.32
N ARG A 251 40.31 -4.03 -38.88
CA ARG A 251 40.49 -3.16 -37.72
C ARG A 251 39.39 -3.44 -36.70
N LEU A 252 39.79 -3.87 -35.51
CA LEU A 252 38.89 -4.11 -34.39
C LEU A 252 38.55 -2.77 -33.71
N ALA A 253 37.74 -1.95 -34.38
CA ALA A 253 37.27 -0.66 -33.88
C ALA A 253 35.77 -0.51 -34.12
N VAL A 254 35.07 0.16 -33.20
CA VAL A 254 33.65 0.47 -33.40
C VAL A 254 33.53 1.51 -34.49
N SER A 255 32.73 1.22 -35.52
CA SER A 255 32.47 2.20 -36.58
C SER A 255 31.74 3.41 -36.01
N ALA A 256 32.16 4.61 -36.41
CA ALA A 256 31.41 5.82 -36.06
C ALA A 256 29.98 5.70 -36.59
N MET A 257 28.99 5.98 -35.74
CA MET A 257 27.59 5.98 -36.14
C MET A 257 27.39 7.04 -37.23
N PRO A 258 26.79 6.71 -38.39
CA PRO A 258 26.50 7.70 -39.41
C PRO A 258 25.70 8.86 -38.82
N ARG A 259 26.06 10.11 -39.16
CA ARG A 259 25.44 11.32 -38.58
C ARG A 259 23.92 11.33 -38.71
N GLN A 260 23.38 10.78 -39.80
CA GLN A 260 21.93 10.64 -40.01
C GLN A 260 21.27 9.69 -39.01
N LEU A 261 21.89 8.53 -38.75
CA LEU A 261 21.39 7.57 -37.77
C LEU A 261 21.50 8.12 -36.35
N GLN A 262 22.62 8.78 -36.03
CA GLN A 262 22.82 9.45 -34.75
C GLN A 262 21.76 10.53 -34.52
N LEU A 263 21.51 11.37 -35.53
CA LEU A 263 20.47 12.40 -35.48
C LEU A 263 19.08 11.75 -35.32
N GLY A 264 18.79 10.69 -36.07
CA GLY A 264 17.54 9.94 -35.97
C GLY A 264 17.29 9.42 -34.56
N VAL A 265 18.25 8.70 -33.96
CA VAL A 265 18.16 8.19 -32.58
C VAL A 265 18.00 9.34 -31.58
N THR A 266 18.73 10.43 -31.77
CA THR A 266 18.66 11.61 -30.88
C THR A 266 17.28 12.26 -30.94
N VAL A 267 16.74 12.47 -32.14
CA VAL A 267 15.40 13.06 -32.35
C VAL A 267 14.32 12.13 -31.80
N THR A 268 14.38 10.83 -32.09
CA THR A 268 13.43 9.85 -31.54
C THR A 268 13.49 9.80 -30.02
N GLY A 269 14.69 9.81 -29.42
CA GLY A 269 14.87 9.86 -27.97
C GLY A 269 14.27 11.12 -27.36
N ALA A 270 14.53 12.29 -27.96
CA ALA A 270 13.97 13.56 -27.52
C ALA A 270 12.42 13.57 -27.60
N LEU A 271 11.85 13.10 -28.72
CA LEU A 271 10.40 12.99 -28.90
C LEU A 271 9.78 12.04 -27.88
N ALA A 272 10.41 10.90 -27.60
CA ALA A 272 9.94 9.96 -26.59
C ALA A 272 9.94 10.60 -25.19
N VAL A 273 11.01 11.30 -24.81
CA VAL A 273 11.10 12.00 -23.52
C VAL A 273 10.01 13.08 -23.40
N VAL A 274 9.82 13.91 -24.43
CA VAL A 274 8.78 14.94 -24.45
C VAL A 274 7.39 14.33 -24.36
N PHE A 275 7.12 13.28 -25.14
CA PHE A 275 5.83 12.58 -25.13
C PHE A 275 5.53 11.98 -23.76
N PHE A 276 6.43 11.17 -23.21
CA PHE A 276 6.22 10.53 -21.90
C PHE A 276 6.18 11.56 -20.78
N GLY A 277 7.05 12.58 -20.81
CA GLY A 277 7.04 13.68 -19.84
C GLY A 277 5.71 14.44 -19.84
N THR A 278 5.20 14.78 -21.03
CA THR A 278 3.91 15.47 -21.18
C THR A 278 2.76 14.57 -20.76
N TRP A 279 2.74 13.31 -21.21
CA TRP A 279 1.71 12.34 -20.85
C TRP A 279 1.62 12.11 -19.34
N TRP A 280 2.75 11.86 -18.68
CA TRP A 280 2.81 11.68 -17.23
C TRP A 280 2.50 12.97 -16.49
N GLY A 281 2.98 14.12 -16.95
CA GLY A 281 2.65 15.43 -16.38
C GLY A 281 1.16 15.73 -16.44
N LEU A 282 0.50 15.46 -17.57
CA LEU A 282 -0.95 15.62 -17.73
C LEU A 282 -1.74 14.64 -16.86
N LYS A 283 -1.29 13.38 -16.74
CA LYS A 283 -1.90 12.42 -15.81
C LYS A 283 -1.75 12.86 -14.36
N PHE A 284 -0.55 13.29 -13.97
CA PHE A 284 -0.27 13.78 -12.62
C PHE A 284 -1.15 14.99 -12.30
N LYS A 285 -1.24 15.96 -13.22
CA LYS A 285 -2.14 17.09 -13.09
C LYS A 285 -3.59 16.62 -12.92
N ARG A 286 -4.08 15.74 -13.80
CA ARG A 286 -5.47 15.27 -13.79
C ARG A 286 -5.86 14.54 -12.52
N ILE A 287 -4.95 13.74 -11.95
CA ILE A 287 -5.21 12.89 -10.78
C ILE A 287 -4.97 13.68 -9.48
N TYR A 288 -3.87 14.44 -9.40
CA TYR A 288 -3.40 15.01 -8.14
C TYR A 288 -3.57 16.53 -8.02
N LEU A 289 -3.69 17.27 -9.12
CA LEU A 289 -3.78 18.75 -9.09
C LEU A 289 -5.17 19.29 -9.46
N ASP A 290 -5.88 18.66 -10.38
CA ASP A 290 -7.27 19.02 -10.69
C ASP A 290 -8.16 18.79 -9.46
N ALA A 291 -9.36 19.36 -9.44
CA ALA A 291 -10.29 19.20 -8.32
C ALA A 291 -10.53 17.73 -7.93
N TRP A 292 -10.39 17.44 -6.64
CA TRP A 292 -10.57 16.13 -6.03
C TRP A 292 -12.05 15.82 -5.85
N PRO A 293 -12.60 14.85 -6.58
CA PRO A 293 -14.03 14.61 -6.48
C PRO A 293 -14.47 14.06 -5.11
N ALA A 294 -13.58 13.39 -4.35
CA ALA A 294 -13.99 12.60 -3.19
C ALA A 294 -14.10 13.38 -1.87
N ASP A 295 -13.35 14.47 -1.69
CA ASP A 295 -13.32 15.22 -0.42
C ASP A 295 -13.06 16.72 -0.65
N PRO A 296 -13.87 17.62 -0.08
CA PRO A 296 -13.68 19.07 -0.21
C PRO A 296 -12.57 19.67 0.68
N GLN A 297 -12.16 19.00 1.76
CA GLN A 297 -11.22 19.52 2.76
C GLN A 297 -9.88 18.75 2.76
N LEU A 298 -9.92 17.43 2.61
CA LEU A 298 -8.75 16.54 2.61
C LEU A 298 -8.26 16.25 1.18
N SER A 299 -8.10 17.30 0.38
CA SER A 299 -7.85 17.23 -1.06
C SER A 299 -6.42 17.53 -1.49
N SER A 300 -5.48 17.72 -0.56
CA SER A 300 -4.09 18.03 -0.92
C SER A 300 -3.42 16.89 -1.70
N VAL A 301 -2.41 17.22 -2.51
CA VAL A 301 -1.62 16.22 -3.28
C VAL A 301 -1.13 15.08 -2.37
N PHE A 302 -0.64 15.44 -1.17
CA PHE A 302 -0.17 14.47 -0.20
C PHE A 302 -1.29 13.55 0.27
N MET A 303 -2.47 14.08 0.60
CA MET A 303 -3.63 13.28 1.04
C MET A 303 -4.02 12.26 -0.03
N ARG A 304 -4.08 12.69 -1.29
CA ARG A 304 -4.44 11.82 -2.43
C ARG A 304 -3.40 10.73 -2.67
N MET A 305 -2.12 11.10 -2.72
CA MET A 305 -1.03 10.14 -2.99
C MET A 305 -0.90 9.07 -1.90
N THR A 306 -1.29 9.39 -0.67
CA THR A 306 -1.19 8.48 0.48
C THR A 306 -2.52 7.83 0.85
N ALA A 307 -3.61 8.15 0.14
CA ALA A 307 -4.98 7.81 0.52
C ALA A 307 -5.29 8.15 1.99
N SER A 308 -4.67 9.23 2.50
CA SER A 308 -4.83 9.65 3.89
C SER A 308 -6.20 10.25 4.14
N ASP A 309 -6.90 10.72 3.12
CA ASP A 309 -8.26 11.23 3.27
C ASP A 309 -9.20 10.23 3.95
N ALA A 310 -9.02 8.92 3.71
CA ALA A 310 -9.78 7.87 4.37
C ALA A 310 -9.52 7.75 5.89
N LYS A 311 -8.46 8.37 6.43
CA LYS A 311 -8.04 8.24 7.83
C LYS A 311 -8.91 9.08 8.78
N PRO A 312 -9.01 8.70 10.07
CA PRO A 312 -9.96 9.29 11.01
C PRO A 312 -9.53 10.65 11.60
N PHE A 313 -9.07 11.61 10.78
CA PHE A 313 -8.56 12.91 11.26
C PHE A 313 -9.50 13.63 12.23
N TYR A 314 -10.78 13.76 11.87
CA TYR A 314 -11.77 14.46 12.68
C TYR A 314 -12.13 13.69 13.96
N ALA A 315 -12.25 12.35 13.86
CA ALA A 315 -12.48 11.52 15.04
C ALA A 315 -11.28 11.56 16.00
N LEU A 316 -10.04 11.73 15.49
CA LEU A 316 -8.86 11.92 16.35
C LEU A 316 -8.86 13.25 17.07
N LYS A 317 -9.24 14.33 16.37
CA LYS A 317 -9.45 15.63 17.03
C LYS A 317 -10.51 15.51 18.12
N PHE A 318 -11.61 14.81 17.86
CA PHE A 318 -12.63 14.52 18.86
C PHE A 318 -12.09 13.72 20.07
N ILE A 319 -11.35 12.63 19.82
CA ILE A 319 -10.72 11.80 20.85
C ILE A 319 -9.78 12.64 21.74
N LYS A 320 -8.95 13.47 21.10
CA LYS A 320 -7.97 14.32 21.76
C LYS A 320 -8.62 15.43 22.58
N ASP A 321 -9.55 16.17 21.97
CA ASP A 321 -10.17 17.35 22.60
C ASP A 321 -11.09 16.96 23.77
N ASN A 322 -11.68 15.75 23.74
CA ASN A 322 -12.45 15.19 24.86
C ASN A 322 -11.61 14.28 25.79
N LYS A 323 -10.29 14.18 25.58
CA LYS A 323 -9.34 13.43 26.43
C LYS A 323 -9.77 11.97 26.69
N LEU A 324 -10.20 11.26 25.66
CA LEU A 324 -10.63 9.86 25.82
C LEU A 324 -9.44 8.97 26.22
N GLN A 325 -9.70 8.03 27.12
CA GLN A 325 -8.70 7.09 27.64
C GLN A 325 -9.32 5.74 28.01
N GLY A 326 -8.53 4.68 28.11
CA GLY A 326 -9.00 3.30 28.33
C GLY A 326 -8.77 2.45 27.10
N LYS A 327 -9.62 1.46 26.80
CA LYS A 327 -9.48 0.60 25.62
C LYS A 327 -10.58 0.85 24.60
N MET A 328 -10.21 0.72 23.32
CA MET A 328 -11.12 0.85 22.19
C MET A 328 -11.02 -0.33 21.23
N LEU A 329 -12.15 -0.70 20.64
CA LEU A 329 -12.19 -1.51 19.43
C LEU A 329 -12.07 -0.60 18.21
N ASN A 330 -11.08 -0.85 17.36
CA ASN A 330 -10.84 -0.06 16.15
C ASN A 330 -10.66 -0.95 14.92
N TYR A 331 -10.79 -0.35 13.74
CA TYR A 331 -10.44 -1.02 12.50
C TYR A 331 -8.91 -1.13 12.34
N TRP A 332 -8.44 -2.31 11.93
CA TRP A 332 -7.01 -2.65 11.94
C TRP A 332 -6.14 -1.69 11.10
N THR A 333 -6.60 -1.22 9.93
CA THR A 333 -5.79 -0.32 9.08
C THR A 333 -5.68 1.12 9.59
N GLU A 334 -6.44 1.47 10.64
CA GLU A 334 -6.44 2.80 11.24
C GLU A 334 -5.64 2.84 12.55
N GLY A 335 -5.31 1.70 13.14
CA GLY A 335 -4.69 1.61 14.48
C GLY A 335 -3.46 2.51 14.64
N GLY A 336 -2.44 2.35 13.80
CA GLY A 336 -1.21 3.14 13.90
C GLY A 336 -1.43 4.63 13.63
N PHE A 337 -2.50 4.99 12.90
CA PHE A 337 -2.88 6.39 12.71
C PHE A 337 -3.56 6.95 13.96
N ILE A 338 -4.43 6.15 14.60
CA ILE A 338 -5.10 6.53 15.84
C ILE A 338 -4.10 6.68 16.99
N ALA A 339 -3.12 5.79 17.09
CA ALA A 339 -2.05 5.90 18.08
C ALA A 339 -1.27 7.21 17.91
N TRP A 340 -0.93 7.56 16.66
CA TRP A 340 -0.16 8.77 16.34
C TRP A 340 -0.92 10.08 16.62
N GLY A 341 -2.25 10.07 16.48
CA GLY A 341 -3.09 11.25 16.76
C GLY A 341 -3.24 11.59 18.23
N GLN A 342 -2.78 10.73 19.13
CA GLN A 342 -2.88 10.90 20.57
C GLN A 342 -1.61 11.51 21.16
N VAL A 343 -1.74 12.19 22.30
CA VAL A 343 -0.59 12.63 23.09
C VAL A 343 -0.19 11.48 24.00
N PRO A 344 0.98 10.86 23.81
CA PRO A 344 1.40 9.75 24.66
C PRO A 344 1.67 10.22 26.08
N GLU A 345 1.45 9.34 27.04
CA GLU A 345 1.81 9.57 28.44
C GLU A 345 3.33 9.82 28.55
N PRO A 346 3.78 10.92 29.20
CA PRO A 346 5.20 11.30 29.23
C PRO A 346 6.13 10.22 29.78
N ASN A 347 5.65 9.46 30.77
CA ASN A 347 6.48 8.51 31.51
C ASN A 347 6.49 7.11 30.89
N THR A 348 5.39 6.70 30.25
CA THR A 348 5.22 5.33 29.74
C THR A 348 5.30 5.26 28.21
N GLY A 349 5.14 6.39 27.52
CA GLY A 349 5.00 6.45 26.06
C GLY A 349 3.69 5.84 25.55
N ARG A 350 2.79 5.37 26.43
CA ARG A 350 1.54 4.71 26.06
C ARG A 350 0.51 5.73 25.58
N THR A 351 -0.34 5.33 24.64
CA THR A 351 -1.47 6.14 24.20
C THR A 351 -2.58 6.10 25.26
N PRO A 352 -3.20 7.24 25.65
CA PRO A 352 -4.27 7.23 26.64
C PRO A 352 -5.43 6.30 26.28
N LEU A 353 -5.83 6.28 25.00
CA LEU A 353 -6.77 5.33 24.43
C LEU A 353 -6.00 4.20 23.72
N GLN A 354 -5.99 3.05 24.36
CA GLN A 354 -5.35 1.80 23.94
C GLN A 354 -6.16 1.14 22.83
N LEU A 355 -5.47 0.64 21.81
CA LEU A 355 -6.07 0.13 20.58
C LEU A 355 -6.13 -1.40 20.60
N PHE A 356 -7.18 -1.99 20.03
CA PHE A 356 -7.30 -3.43 19.91
C PHE A 356 -6.35 -4.01 18.85
N MET A 357 -6.19 -3.32 17.70
CA MET A 357 -5.39 -3.86 16.59
C MET A 357 -4.76 -2.74 15.72
N ASP A 358 -3.57 -3.00 15.16
CA ASP A 358 -2.96 -2.20 14.08
C ASP A 358 -2.48 -3.10 12.94
N GLY A 359 -2.63 -2.61 11.71
CA GLY A 359 -2.26 -3.31 10.48
C GLY A 359 -0.82 -3.16 10.03
N ARG A 360 -0.01 -2.38 10.73
CA ARG A 360 1.43 -2.39 10.50
C ARG A 360 1.99 -3.70 11.01
N ALA A 361 2.77 -4.38 10.17
CA ALA A 361 3.22 -5.73 10.49
C ALA A 361 4.05 -5.81 11.79
N GLN A 362 4.70 -4.71 12.20
CA GLN A 362 5.42 -4.59 13.49
C GLN A 362 4.50 -4.41 14.71
N ALA A 363 3.21 -4.11 14.49
CA ALA A 363 2.18 -3.85 15.49
C ALA A 363 0.98 -4.81 15.41
N ALA A 364 0.93 -5.71 14.41
CA ALA A 364 0.14 -6.92 14.51
C ALA A 364 0.77 -7.76 15.63
N TYR A 365 0.21 -7.63 16.83
CA TYR A 365 0.78 -8.17 18.07
C TYR A 365 1.19 -9.64 17.91
N ASP A 366 0.28 -10.47 17.40
CA ASP A 366 0.51 -11.83 16.93
C ASP A 366 -0.69 -12.33 16.08
N ARG A 367 -0.60 -13.56 15.56
CA ARG A 367 -1.68 -14.21 14.80
C ARG A 367 -2.95 -14.36 15.65
N LYS A 368 -2.79 -14.72 16.93
CA LYS A 368 -3.92 -14.95 17.83
C LYS A 368 -4.76 -13.67 17.97
N THR A 369 -4.11 -12.53 18.18
CA THR A 369 -4.75 -11.22 18.31
C THR A 369 -5.47 -10.82 17.03
N PHE A 370 -4.89 -11.11 15.86
CA PHE A 370 -5.57 -10.88 14.58
C PHE A 370 -6.80 -11.79 14.40
N ASP A 371 -6.70 -13.06 14.79
CA ASP A 371 -7.81 -14.01 14.73
C ASP A 371 -8.93 -13.63 15.70
N ASP A 372 -8.58 -13.25 16.93
CA ASP A 372 -9.51 -12.75 17.95
C ASP A 372 -10.19 -11.46 17.47
N TRP A 373 -9.42 -10.49 16.95
CA TRP A 373 -9.96 -9.27 16.36
C TRP A 373 -10.89 -9.56 15.19
N SER A 374 -10.50 -10.48 14.29
CA SER A 374 -11.32 -10.85 13.12
C SER A 374 -12.63 -11.51 13.53
N TYR A 375 -12.58 -12.37 14.54
CA TYR A 375 -13.74 -13.06 15.10
C TYR A 375 -14.69 -12.08 15.80
N LEU A 376 -14.16 -11.17 16.62
CA LEU A 376 -14.92 -10.11 17.28
C LEU A 376 -15.57 -9.18 16.23
N MET A 377 -14.79 -8.71 15.26
CA MET A 377 -15.29 -7.85 14.18
C MET A 377 -16.39 -8.52 13.37
N ALA A 378 -16.34 -9.83 13.16
CA ALA A 378 -17.38 -10.57 12.45
C ALA A 378 -18.68 -10.78 13.25
N GLY A 379 -18.72 -10.35 14.52
CA GLY A 379 -19.84 -10.58 15.43
C GLY A 379 -19.91 -12.03 15.94
N GLY A 380 -18.78 -12.74 15.92
CA GLY A 380 -18.64 -14.06 16.49
C GLY A 380 -19.46 -15.17 15.83
N ARG A 381 -19.54 -16.31 16.51
CA ARG A 381 -20.27 -17.49 16.03
C ARG A 381 -21.78 -17.22 15.90
N VAL A 382 -22.35 -16.36 16.73
CA VAL A 382 -23.78 -16.00 16.67
C VAL A 382 -24.13 -15.37 15.32
N THR A 383 -23.32 -14.42 14.85
CA THR A 383 -23.53 -13.78 13.54
C THR A 383 -23.35 -14.78 12.42
N LEU A 384 -22.31 -15.64 12.47
CA LEU A 384 -22.10 -16.68 11.46
C LEU A 384 -23.28 -17.65 11.35
N GLN A 385 -23.84 -18.08 12.48
CA GLN A 385 -25.02 -18.95 12.51
C GLN A 385 -26.26 -18.29 11.92
N ILE A 386 -26.50 -17.01 12.24
CA ILE A 386 -27.61 -16.22 11.69
C ILE A 386 -27.45 -16.06 10.17
N MET A 387 -26.24 -15.73 9.71
CA MET A 387 -25.95 -15.56 8.28
C MET A 387 -26.09 -16.88 7.52
N GLU A 388 -25.66 -18.00 8.09
CA GLU A 388 -25.84 -19.32 7.48
C GLU A 388 -27.31 -19.73 7.43
N ARG A 389 -28.09 -19.45 8.49
CA ARG A 389 -29.54 -19.65 8.51
C ARG A 389 -30.22 -18.86 7.40
N ILE A 390 -29.83 -17.60 7.19
CA ILE A 390 -30.38 -16.75 6.12
C ILE A 390 -29.96 -17.25 4.74
N ARG A 391 -28.72 -17.70 4.58
CA ARG A 391 -28.21 -18.25 3.31
C ARG A 391 -28.96 -19.52 2.90
N THR A 392 -29.25 -20.40 3.87
CA THR A 392 -29.90 -21.70 3.62
C THR A 392 -31.42 -21.59 3.46
N LYS A 393 -32.08 -20.78 4.29
CA LYS A 393 -33.55 -20.66 4.31
C LYS A 393 -34.10 -19.47 3.50
N GLY A 394 -33.22 -18.59 3.03
CA GLY A 394 -33.62 -17.26 2.56
C GLY A 394 -34.05 -16.34 3.71
N GLY A 395 -34.14 -15.04 3.44
CA GLY A 395 -34.64 -14.05 4.40
C GLY A 395 -33.68 -12.88 4.64
N LYS A 396 -33.88 -12.19 5.77
CA LYS A 396 -33.09 -11.04 6.22
C LYS A 396 -32.84 -11.16 7.72
N VAL A 397 -31.77 -10.53 8.20
CA VAL A 397 -31.49 -10.38 9.65
C VAL A 397 -32.64 -9.60 10.29
N THR A 398 -33.23 -10.15 11.34
CA THR A 398 -34.38 -9.57 12.08
C THR A 398 -33.93 -8.66 13.21
N GLY A 399 -34.88 -7.99 13.89
CA GLY A 399 -34.59 -7.23 15.11
C GLY A 399 -34.01 -8.10 16.22
N ASP A 400 -34.64 -9.24 16.49
CA ASP A 400 -34.18 -10.21 17.51
C ASP A 400 -32.78 -10.75 17.20
N ASP A 401 -32.46 -10.97 15.92
CA ASP A 401 -31.10 -11.35 15.52
C ASP A 401 -30.08 -10.27 15.89
N TYR A 402 -30.40 -8.99 15.63
CA TYR A 402 -29.53 -7.87 16.03
C TYR A 402 -29.42 -7.74 17.55
N GLU A 403 -30.47 -8.03 18.31
CA GLU A 403 -30.39 -8.05 19.77
C GLU A 403 -29.41 -9.14 20.26
N LEU A 404 -29.49 -10.35 19.69
CA LEU A 404 -28.57 -11.44 20.01
C LEU A 404 -27.11 -11.11 19.67
N ILE A 405 -26.87 -10.57 18.46
CA ILE A 405 -25.53 -10.15 18.05
C ILE A 405 -25.02 -9.01 18.94
N GLY A 406 -25.87 -8.03 19.25
CA GLY A 406 -25.53 -6.86 20.05
C GLY A 406 -25.18 -7.24 21.47
N LYS A 407 -25.96 -8.13 22.09
CA LYS A 407 -25.67 -8.68 23.42
C LYS A 407 -24.35 -9.45 23.44
N TRP A 408 -24.12 -10.32 22.46
CA TRP A 408 -22.86 -11.06 22.37
C TRP A 408 -21.65 -10.12 22.25
N MET A 409 -21.73 -9.13 21.34
CA MET A 409 -20.69 -8.12 21.18
C MET A 409 -20.45 -7.36 22.48
N ASP A 410 -21.53 -6.96 23.16
CA ASP A 410 -21.49 -6.25 24.42
C ASP A 410 -20.76 -7.03 25.52
N ASP A 411 -21.06 -8.32 25.67
CA ASP A 411 -20.44 -9.20 26.65
C ASP A 411 -18.93 -9.36 26.37
N GLN A 412 -18.55 -9.57 25.10
CA GLN A 412 -17.13 -9.70 24.72
C GLN A 412 -16.34 -8.40 24.93
N LEU A 413 -16.91 -7.24 24.57
CA LEU A 413 -16.25 -5.96 24.76
C LEU A 413 -16.05 -5.62 26.24
N LYS A 414 -16.98 -6.02 27.11
CA LYS A 414 -16.83 -5.87 28.56
C LYS A 414 -15.72 -6.75 29.13
N GLU A 415 -15.60 -8.00 28.67
CA GLU A 415 -14.52 -8.90 29.08
C GLU A 415 -13.14 -8.26 28.84
N ASP A 416 -13.01 -7.51 27.74
CA ASP A 416 -11.79 -6.80 27.38
C ASP A 416 -11.67 -5.38 27.95
N ASP A 417 -12.62 -4.89 28.75
CA ASP A 417 -12.69 -3.51 29.25
C ASP A 417 -12.70 -2.45 28.12
N VAL A 418 -13.33 -2.80 27.00
CA VAL A 418 -13.54 -1.89 25.87
C VAL A 418 -14.83 -1.11 26.06
N TRP A 419 -14.71 0.23 26.02
CA TRP A 419 -15.86 1.13 26.16
C TRP A 419 -16.00 2.12 24.99
N VAL A 420 -15.09 2.07 24.02
CA VAL A 420 -15.10 2.91 22.81
C VAL A 420 -15.00 2.02 21.57
N ILE A 421 -15.80 2.31 20.53
CA ILE A 421 -15.71 1.63 19.24
C ILE A 421 -15.58 2.69 18.14
N LEU A 422 -14.53 2.63 17.31
CA LEU A 422 -14.36 3.51 16.15
C LEU A 422 -14.34 2.67 14.87
N MET A 423 -15.28 2.94 13.97
CA MET A 423 -15.43 2.17 12.73
C MET A 423 -15.52 3.06 11.50
N PRO A 424 -14.81 2.72 10.42
CA PRO A 424 -14.89 3.43 9.14
C PRO A 424 -16.12 3.01 8.33
N ALA A 425 -16.49 3.85 7.36
CA ALA A 425 -17.65 3.66 6.49
C ALA A 425 -17.57 2.40 5.63
N VAL A 426 -16.37 1.88 5.34
CA VAL A 426 -16.23 0.59 4.66
C VAL A 426 -16.80 -0.58 5.48
N VAL A 427 -16.88 -0.44 6.81
CA VAL A 427 -17.48 -1.45 7.70
C VAL A 427 -18.99 -1.24 7.80
N PHE A 428 -19.45 -0.06 8.21
CA PHE A 428 -20.89 0.18 8.46
C PHE A 428 -21.70 0.51 7.20
N GLY A 429 -21.05 0.86 6.10
CA GLY A 429 -21.63 1.05 4.78
C GLY A 429 -21.29 -0.08 3.80
N GLY A 430 -20.61 -1.12 4.27
CA GLY A 430 -20.22 -2.29 3.49
C GLY A 430 -21.41 -3.17 3.08
N SER A 431 -21.08 -4.30 2.44
CA SER A 431 -22.11 -5.24 1.98
C SER A 431 -22.89 -5.84 3.16
N ARG A 432 -24.23 -5.92 3.01
CA ARG A 432 -25.13 -6.66 3.91
C ARG A 432 -24.89 -8.18 3.91
N SER A 433 -23.92 -8.67 3.14
CA SER A 433 -23.48 -10.07 3.20
C SER A 433 -22.32 -10.30 4.17
N GLN A 434 -21.71 -9.23 4.72
CA GLN A 434 -20.57 -9.35 5.62
C GLN A 434 -21.01 -9.32 7.09
N GLY A 435 -20.46 -10.24 7.90
CA GLY A 435 -20.73 -10.28 9.34
C GLY A 435 -20.35 -8.98 10.06
N THR A 436 -19.28 -8.31 9.60
CA THR A 436 -18.80 -7.03 10.14
C THR A 436 -19.82 -5.90 10.06
N PHE A 437 -20.57 -5.83 8.96
CA PHE A 437 -21.69 -4.89 8.82
C PHE A 437 -22.75 -5.13 9.90
N HIS A 438 -23.14 -6.40 10.10
CA HIS A 438 -24.17 -6.75 11.06
C HIS A 438 -23.73 -6.57 12.51
N ALA A 439 -22.48 -6.88 12.84
CA ALA A 439 -21.91 -6.66 14.17
C ALA A 439 -21.99 -5.17 14.58
N ILE A 440 -21.55 -4.27 13.70
CA ILE A 440 -21.60 -2.82 13.99
C ILE A 440 -23.04 -2.30 13.97
N LYS A 441 -23.91 -2.82 13.10
CA LYS A 441 -25.33 -2.45 13.12
C LYS A 441 -26.03 -2.91 14.41
N ALA A 442 -25.65 -4.07 14.95
CA ALA A 442 -26.16 -4.56 16.22
C ALA A 442 -25.73 -3.67 17.40
N ILE A 443 -24.46 -3.24 17.43
CA ILE A 443 -23.96 -2.24 18.39
C ILE A 443 -24.77 -0.94 18.33
N GLU A 444 -25.07 -0.44 17.12
CA GLU A 444 -25.87 0.78 16.93
C GLU A 444 -27.29 0.66 17.52
N LEU A 445 -27.87 -0.54 17.50
CA LEU A 445 -29.20 -0.83 18.04
C LEU A 445 -29.18 -1.18 19.54
N HIS A 446 -28.01 -1.50 20.10
CA HIS A 446 -27.89 -1.93 21.49
C HIS A 446 -28.12 -0.77 22.47
N PRO A 447 -28.92 -0.95 23.54
CA PRO A 447 -29.28 0.14 24.45
C PRO A 447 -28.10 0.68 25.29
N GLY A 448 -27.05 -0.11 25.48
CA GLY A 448 -25.84 0.30 26.22
C GLY A 448 -24.84 1.13 25.39
N TRP A 449 -24.95 1.12 24.06
CA TRP A 449 -23.98 1.79 23.18
C TRP A 449 -24.62 2.99 22.49
N ARG A 450 -23.92 4.12 22.47
CA ARG A 450 -24.42 5.35 21.82
C ARG A 450 -23.41 5.93 20.86
N LEU A 451 -23.91 6.35 19.71
CA LEU A 451 -23.14 7.07 18.72
C LEU A 451 -22.90 8.50 19.22
N ILE A 452 -21.63 8.86 19.42
CA ILE A 452 -21.23 10.19 19.90
C ILE A 452 -20.38 10.97 18.90
N PHE A 453 -20.03 10.37 17.77
CA PHE A 453 -19.40 11.05 16.65
C PHE A 453 -19.83 10.40 15.34
N LEU A 454 -20.15 11.23 14.34
CA LEU A 454 -20.62 10.80 13.02
C LEU A 454 -20.09 11.75 11.94
N ASN A 455 -19.60 11.19 10.84
CA ASN A 455 -19.42 11.89 9.57
C ASN A 455 -19.56 10.90 8.39
N ASN A 456 -19.22 11.33 7.17
CA ASN A 456 -19.28 10.48 5.97
C ASN A 456 -18.34 9.27 6.00
N ARG A 457 -17.36 9.23 6.90
CA ARG A 457 -16.28 8.23 6.92
C ARG A 457 -16.18 7.43 8.20
N GLN A 458 -16.61 7.93 9.34
CA GLN A 458 -16.41 7.32 10.64
C GLN A 458 -17.65 7.41 11.53
N LYS A 459 -17.80 6.38 12.36
CA LYS A 459 -18.71 6.34 13.50
C LYS A 459 -17.93 6.01 14.75
N LEU A 460 -18.15 6.75 15.84
CA LEU A 460 -17.60 6.45 17.16
C LEU A 460 -18.74 6.21 18.16
N PHE A 461 -18.73 5.03 18.77
CA PHE A 461 -19.68 4.62 19.80
C PHE A 461 -19.00 4.57 21.16
N VAL A 462 -19.77 4.83 22.21
CA VAL A 462 -19.32 4.63 23.61
C VAL A 462 -20.35 3.84 24.41
N ASP A 463 -19.87 3.12 25.41
CA ASP A 463 -20.71 2.48 26.42
C ASP A 463 -21.19 3.51 27.46
N ILE A 464 -22.48 3.85 27.41
CA ILE A 464 -23.10 4.84 28.31
C ILE A 464 -23.41 4.31 29.71
N ARG A 465 -23.13 3.04 30.00
CA ARG A 465 -23.17 2.51 31.38
C ARG A 465 -21.91 2.89 32.14
N THR A 466 -20.83 3.23 31.43
CA THR A 466 -19.66 3.83 32.06
C THR A 466 -19.93 5.31 32.37
N PRO A 467 -19.44 5.87 33.50
CA PRO A 467 -19.63 7.28 33.82
C PRO A 467 -19.14 8.23 32.71
N ARG A 468 -18.01 7.89 32.08
CA ARG A 468 -17.39 8.68 31.00
C ARG A 468 -18.20 8.64 29.71
N GLY A 469 -18.67 7.44 29.31
CA GLY A 469 -19.52 7.31 28.12
C GLY A 469 -20.85 8.06 28.31
N LYS A 470 -21.44 7.99 29.51
CA LYS A 470 -22.64 8.75 29.87
C LYS A 470 -22.40 10.27 29.77
N GLU A 471 -21.31 10.76 30.36
CA GLU A 471 -20.96 12.19 30.31
C GLU A 471 -20.80 12.69 28.87
N LEU A 472 -20.11 11.94 28.00
CA LEU A 472 -19.95 12.30 26.59
C LEU A 472 -21.28 12.33 25.83
N PHE A 473 -22.17 11.39 26.11
CA PHE A 473 -23.47 11.32 25.46
C PHE A 473 -24.42 12.43 25.93
N GLU A 474 -24.50 12.69 27.24
CA GLU A 474 -25.29 13.80 27.79
C GLU A 474 -24.69 15.16 27.41
N GLY A 475 -23.37 15.22 27.26
CA GLY A 475 -22.63 16.37 26.79
C GLY A 475 -23.00 16.83 25.37
N ILE A 476 -23.55 15.94 24.54
CA ILE A 476 -24.08 16.30 23.21
C ILE A 476 -25.22 17.31 23.35
N PHE A 477 -26.13 17.04 24.29
CA PHE A 477 -27.33 17.83 24.52
C PHE A 477 -27.04 19.15 25.24
N THR A 478 -26.07 19.12 26.16
CA THR A 478 -25.69 20.30 26.95
C THR A 478 -24.62 21.17 26.29
N GLY A 479 -23.99 20.67 25.21
CA GLY A 479 -22.86 21.34 24.55
C GLY A 479 -21.52 21.20 25.26
N LYS A 480 -21.43 20.35 26.30
CA LYS A 480 -20.17 20.03 26.99
C LYS A 480 -19.22 19.18 26.14
N THR A 481 -19.76 18.31 25.28
CA THR A 481 -18.94 17.48 24.38
C THR A 481 -18.35 18.35 23.28
N ILE A 482 -17.03 18.32 23.12
CA ILE A 482 -16.29 19.17 22.20
C ILE A 482 -16.20 18.47 20.83
N TYR A 483 -16.49 19.20 19.76
CA TYR A 483 -16.44 18.68 18.39
C TYR A 483 -15.39 19.41 17.55
N PRO A 484 -14.83 18.74 16.52
CA PRO A 484 -13.84 19.33 15.63
C PRO A 484 -14.27 20.66 15.01
N ASP A 485 -15.53 20.77 14.62
CA ASP A 485 -16.16 21.88 13.92
C ASP A 485 -17.69 21.81 14.08
N ASP A 486 -18.40 22.78 13.49
CA ASP A 486 -19.87 22.86 13.54
C ASP A 486 -20.57 21.79 12.71
N TYR A 487 -19.95 21.30 11.64
CA TYR A 487 -20.51 20.19 10.86
C TYR A 487 -20.67 18.96 11.75
N HIS A 488 -19.59 18.53 12.42
CA HIS A 488 -19.58 17.36 13.30
C HIS A 488 -20.49 17.55 14.52
N ARG A 489 -20.55 18.76 15.06
CA ARG A 489 -21.45 19.12 16.18
C ARG A 489 -22.92 19.02 15.79
N ASN A 490 -23.29 19.57 14.62
CA ASN A 490 -24.68 19.62 14.17
C ASN A 490 -25.18 18.25 13.71
N ILE A 491 -24.37 17.48 12.97
CA ILE A 491 -24.79 16.18 12.45
C ILE A 491 -25.13 15.20 13.58
N ILE A 492 -24.28 15.12 14.61
CA ILE A 492 -24.48 14.21 15.72
C ILE A 492 -25.61 14.65 16.64
N ARG A 493 -25.83 15.96 16.79
CA ARG A 493 -26.99 16.50 17.51
C ARG A 493 -28.28 16.13 16.79
N SER A 494 -28.33 16.34 15.48
CA SER A 494 -29.47 15.94 14.66
C SER A 494 -29.80 14.45 14.85
N HIS A 495 -28.81 13.58 14.64
CA HIS A 495 -28.96 12.14 14.82
C HIS A 495 -29.53 11.76 16.20
N ASN A 496 -28.98 12.35 17.28
CA ASN A 496 -29.41 12.03 18.64
C ASN A 496 -30.76 12.67 19.01
N TRP A 497 -31.13 13.83 18.45
CA TRP A 497 -32.48 14.39 18.60
C TRP A 497 -33.52 13.54 17.86
N TYR A 498 -33.17 13.01 16.68
CA TYR A 498 -34.02 12.09 15.93
C TYR A 498 -34.30 10.80 16.71
N LEU A 499 -33.36 10.27 17.48
CA LEU A 499 -33.56 9.02 18.22
C LEU A 499 -34.15 9.22 19.62
N TYR A 500 -33.70 10.23 20.38
CA TYR A 500 -33.92 10.26 21.83
C TYR A 500 -34.84 11.37 22.34
N ARG A 501 -35.25 12.32 21.49
CA ARG A 501 -36.24 13.35 21.86
C ARG A 501 -37.59 13.00 21.24
N SER A 502 -38.69 13.00 21.99
CA SER A 502 -39.99 12.56 21.48
C SER A 502 -40.85 13.70 20.92
N GLY A 503 -40.69 14.92 21.42
CA GLY A 503 -41.53 16.06 21.05
C GLY A 503 -41.27 16.60 19.64
N ILE A 504 -42.33 17.04 18.98
CA ILE A 504 -42.26 17.55 17.59
C ILE A 504 -41.43 18.83 17.48
N THR A 505 -41.41 19.65 18.53
CA THR A 505 -40.59 20.87 18.60
C THR A 505 -39.11 20.52 18.57
N GLU A 506 -38.71 19.52 19.35
CA GLU A 506 -37.36 18.98 19.37
C GLU A 506 -37.04 18.31 18.04
N LYS A 507 -37.97 17.57 17.42
CA LYS A 507 -37.75 17.04 16.07
C LYS A 507 -37.49 18.14 15.05
N ARG A 508 -38.20 19.27 15.15
CA ARG A 508 -37.97 20.44 14.28
C ARG A 508 -36.57 21.02 14.50
N GLU A 509 -36.14 21.17 15.74
CA GLU A 509 -34.78 21.63 16.06
C GLU A 509 -33.72 20.66 15.51
N GLY A 510 -33.94 19.36 15.67
CA GLY A 510 -33.08 18.33 15.13
C GLY A 510 -32.95 18.37 13.61
N LEU A 511 -34.05 18.64 12.89
CA LEU A 511 -34.04 18.87 11.44
C LEU A 511 -33.20 20.11 11.06
N GLU A 512 -33.29 21.19 11.82
CA GLU A 512 -32.47 22.38 11.57
C GLU A 512 -30.97 22.12 11.79
N PHE A 513 -30.60 21.27 12.76
CA PHE A 513 -29.22 20.80 12.87
C PHE A 513 -28.77 19.98 11.66
N ALA A 514 -29.61 19.09 11.11
CA ALA A 514 -29.28 18.34 9.89
C ALA A 514 -29.04 19.27 8.69
N LYS A 515 -29.91 20.28 8.51
CA LYS A 515 -29.77 21.27 7.43
C LYS A 515 -28.47 22.06 7.56
N LYS A 516 -28.15 22.57 8.76
CA LYS A 516 -26.88 23.29 9.01
C LYS A 516 -25.65 22.42 8.75
N ALA A 517 -25.71 21.14 9.14
CA ALA A 517 -24.65 20.19 8.80
C ALA A 517 -24.54 19.99 7.27
N PHE A 518 -25.67 19.87 6.57
CA PHE A 518 -25.69 19.75 5.12
C PHE A 518 -25.13 21.00 4.42
N GLU A 519 -25.52 22.20 4.83
CA GLU A 519 -25.02 23.47 4.30
C GLU A 519 -23.50 23.60 4.48
N SER A 520 -22.98 23.13 5.62
CA SER A 520 -21.54 23.15 5.89
C SER A 520 -20.75 22.13 5.04
N SER A 521 -21.36 20.97 4.73
CA SER A 521 -20.72 19.92 3.93
C SER A 521 -21.78 19.10 3.16
N PRO A 522 -22.20 19.55 1.96
CA PRO A 522 -23.25 18.88 1.19
C PRO A 522 -22.81 17.47 0.78
N SER A 523 -23.39 16.47 1.43
CA SER A 523 -22.94 15.08 1.33
C SER A 523 -24.03 14.09 1.75
N PRO A 524 -23.89 12.77 1.46
CA PRO A 524 -24.92 11.79 1.76
C PRO A 524 -25.31 11.67 3.24
N THR A 525 -24.35 11.69 4.17
CA THR A 525 -24.64 11.50 5.61
C THR A 525 -25.59 12.58 6.17
N PRO A 526 -25.31 13.90 6.07
CA PRO A 526 -26.26 14.91 6.52
C PRO A 526 -27.58 14.88 5.76
N LEU A 527 -27.60 14.51 4.49
CA LEU A 527 -28.85 14.35 3.75
C LEU A 527 -29.71 13.23 4.30
N PHE A 528 -29.12 12.06 4.62
CA PHE A 528 -29.87 10.97 5.24
C PHE A 528 -30.49 11.38 6.57
N GLU A 529 -29.80 12.19 7.37
CA GLU A 529 -30.38 12.75 8.60
C GLU A 529 -31.55 13.70 8.28
N VAL A 530 -31.44 14.60 7.28
CA VAL A 530 -32.58 15.43 6.83
C VAL A 530 -33.77 14.56 6.42
N LEU A 531 -33.55 13.53 5.60
CA LEU A 531 -34.60 12.66 5.08
C LEU A 531 -35.27 11.82 6.18
N ALA A 532 -34.54 11.44 7.23
CA ALA A 532 -35.10 10.70 8.36
C ALA A 532 -36.26 11.46 9.03
N TYR A 533 -36.16 12.78 9.13
CA TYR A 533 -37.24 13.63 9.66
C TYR A 533 -38.47 13.71 8.75
N GLY A 534 -38.36 13.32 7.48
CA GLY A 534 -39.49 13.20 6.56
C GLY A 534 -40.50 12.11 6.98
N GLY A 535 -40.11 11.22 7.90
CA GLY A 535 -41.01 10.26 8.55
C GLY A 535 -42.04 10.91 9.47
N PHE A 536 -41.86 12.17 9.89
CA PHE A 536 -42.83 12.93 10.65
C PHE A 536 -43.72 13.76 9.71
N PRO A 537 -45.04 13.52 9.65
CA PRO A 537 -45.93 14.21 8.71
C PRO A 537 -45.85 15.74 8.77
N GLN A 538 -45.63 16.32 9.96
CA GLN A 538 -45.54 17.76 10.17
C GLN A 538 -44.22 18.38 9.67
N LEU A 539 -43.16 17.57 9.51
CA LEU A 539 -41.85 18.02 9.03
C LEU A 539 -41.63 17.69 7.55
N LYS A 540 -42.37 16.73 7.02
CA LYS A 540 -42.26 16.28 5.63
C LYS A 540 -42.31 17.41 4.59
N PRO A 541 -43.22 18.41 4.65
CA PRO A 541 -43.21 19.51 3.69
C PRO A 541 -41.91 20.32 3.70
N GLY A 542 -41.31 20.51 4.87
CA GLY A 542 -40.03 21.21 5.01
C GLY A 542 -38.85 20.40 4.47
N VAL A 543 -38.88 19.08 4.62
CA VAL A 543 -37.89 18.16 4.03
C VAL A 543 -38.03 18.12 2.51
N ASP A 544 -39.24 17.98 1.99
CA ASP A 544 -39.49 17.94 0.55
C ASP A 544 -39.08 19.26 -0.12
N LYS A 545 -39.41 20.40 0.50
CA LYS A 545 -38.96 21.73 0.04
C LYS A 545 -37.44 21.82 -0.01
N PHE A 546 -36.75 21.44 1.07
CA PHE A 546 -35.29 21.43 1.13
C PHE A 546 -34.67 20.59 0.00
N CYS A 547 -35.22 19.41 -0.27
CA CYS A 547 -34.79 18.54 -1.36
C CYS A 547 -34.97 19.20 -2.73
N ILE A 548 -36.11 19.84 -2.98
CA ILE A 548 -36.38 20.55 -4.24
C ILE A 548 -35.41 21.74 -4.40
N ASP A 549 -35.23 22.54 -3.35
CA ASP A 549 -34.34 23.70 -3.36
C ASP A 549 -32.89 23.28 -3.67
N TYR A 550 -32.41 22.22 -3.01
CA TYR A 550 -31.07 21.68 -3.28
C TYR A 550 -30.91 21.09 -4.68
N LEU A 551 -31.91 20.37 -5.20
CA LEU A 551 -31.89 19.85 -6.57
C LEU A 551 -31.76 21.00 -7.59
N ASN A 552 -32.56 22.05 -7.42
CA ASN A 552 -32.53 23.23 -8.29
C ASN A 552 -31.18 23.96 -8.20
N GLU A 553 -30.63 24.13 -6.99
CA GLU A 553 -29.32 24.73 -6.78
C GLU A 553 -28.21 23.90 -7.43
N PHE A 554 -28.25 22.56 -7.29
CA PHE A 554 -27.29 21.66 -7.91
C PHE A 554 -27.34 21.77 -9.44
N GLU A 555 -28.53 21.76 -10.04
CA GLU A 555 -28.69 21.89 -11.49
C GLU A 555 -28.17 23.24 -12.00
N ALA A 556 -28.43 24.33 -11.27
CA ALA A 556 -27.94 25.66 -11.62
C ALA A 556 -26.42 25.80 -11.51
N ASN A 557 -25.77 25.03 -10.62
CA ASN A 557 -24.35 25.16 -10.31
C ASN A 557 -23.49 23.96 -10.77
N GLN A 558 -24.07 22.99 -11.49
CA GLN A 558 -23.41 21.71 -11.80
C GLN A 558 -22.02 21.90 -12.43
N ASP A 559 -21.92 22.77 -13.45
CA ASP A 559 -20.67 23.02 -14.16
C ASP A 559 -19.59 23.64 -13.25
N SER A 560 -19.99 24.57 -12.38
CA SER A 560 -19.10 25.20 -11.41
C SER A 560 -18.62 24.20 -10.36
N TRP A 561 -19.54 23.43 -9.78
CA TRP A 561 -19.23 22.43 -8.75
C TRP A 561 -18.42 21.26 -9.31
N SER A 562 -18.55 20.91 -10.59
CA SER A 562 -17.73 19.86 -11.23
C SER A 562 -16.23 20.15 -11.22
N ARG A 563 -15.85 21.42 -11.00
CA ARG A 563 -14.48 21.92 -10.93
C ARG A 563 -14.02 22.20 -9.49
N GLN A 564 -14.80 21.80 -8.50
CA GLN A 564 -14.50 21.99 -7.08
C GLN A 564 -14.26 20.64 -6.40
N ASP A 565 -13.49 20.68 -5.32
CA ASP A 565 -13.25 19.51 -4.49
C ASP A 565 -14.57 19.02 -3.86
N GLY A 566 -14.72 17.71 -3.65
CA GLY A 566 -15.92 17.10 -3.07
C GLY A 566 -17.12 16.96 -4.02
N TYR A 567 -16.97 17.23 -5.33
CA TYR A 567 -18.07 17.16 -6.29
C TYR A 567 -18.84 15.83 -6.26
N ARG A 568 -18.15 14.68 -6.08
CA ARG A 568 -18.80 13.37 -5.97
C ARG A 568 -19.80 13.31 -4.82
N LEU A 569 -19.46 13.88 -3.66
CA LEU A 569 -20.35 13.87 -2.49
C LEU A 569 -21.63 14.66 -2.78
N LYS A 570 -21.51 15.81 -3.47
CA LYS A 570 -22.66 16.59 -3.93
C LYS A 570 -23.50 15.81 -4.94
N THR A 571 -22.85 15.17 -5.92
CA THR A 571 -23.54 14.33 -6.93
C THR A 571 -24.26 13.14 -6.28
N GLN A 572 -23.67 12.52 -5.26
CA GLN A 572 -24.33 11.44 -4.50
C GLN A 572 -25.52 11.98 -3.69
N ALA A 573 -25.39 13.15 -3.06
CA ALA A 573 -26.49 13.78 -2.35
C ALA A 573 -27.67 14.09 -3.29
N VAL A 574 -27.43 14.70 -4.46
CA VAL A 574 -28.52 15.00 -5.40
C VAL A 574 -29.16 13.72 -5.96
N GLN A 575 -28.39 12.66 -6.17
CA GLN A 575 -28.92 11.36 -6.59
C GLN A 575 -29.89 10.76 -5.54
N ILE A 576 -29.56 10.88 -4.26
CA ILE A 576 -30.43 10.47 -3.14
C ILE A 576 -31.68 11.35 -3.08
N VAL A 577 -31.55 12.66 -3.30
CA VAL A 577 -32.68 13.58 -3.40
C VAL A 577 -33.64 13.17 -4.52
N CYS A 578 -33.15 12.84 -5.72
CA CYS A 578 -34.00 12.38 -6.81
C CYS A 578 -34.74 11.08 -6.46
N ALA A 579 -34.09 10.17 -5.73
CA ALA A 579 -34.74 8.95 -5.24
C ALA A 579 -35.88 9.26 -4.26
N HIS A 580 -35.67 10.19 -3.32
CA HIS A 580 -36.69 10.65 -2.37
C HIS A 580 -37.88 11.31 -3.06
N LEU A 581 -37.60 12.16 -4.06
CA LEU A 581 -38.61 12.84 -4.88
C LEU A 581 -39.28 11.92 -5.91
N LYS A 582 -38.85 10.65 -6.00
CA LYS A 582 -39.35 9.66 -6.97
C LYS A 582 -39.20 10.11 -8.43
N ASP A 583 -38.07 10.73 -8.75
CA ASP A 583 -37.69 11.11 -10.12
C ASP A 583 -36.62 10.14 -10.67
N PRO A 584 -37.04 9.00 -11.27
CA PRO A 584 -36.10 7.98 -11.75
C PRO A 584 -35.25 8.47 -12.94
N VAL A 585 -35.74 9.44 -13.72
CA VAL A 585 -35.03 9.96 -14.89
C VAL A 585 -33.80 10.76 -14.44
N LYS A 586 -34.00 11.72 -13.52
CA LYS A 586 -32.88 12.47 -12.95
C LYS A 586 -31.97 11.60 -12.10
N GLN A 587 -32.54 10.64 -11.35
CA GLN A 587 -31.75 9.69 -10.57
C GLN A 587 -30.78 8.90 -11.47
N ASN A 588 -31.25 8.36 -12.60
CA ASN A 588 -30.39 7.64 -13.55
C ASN A 588 -29.34 8.53 -14.22
N ARG A 589 -29.67 9.79 -14.52
CA ARG A 589 -28.70 10.78 -15.02
C ARG A 589 -27.54 10.97 -14.04
N PHE A 590 -27.84 11.18 -12.77
CA PHE A 590 -26.79 11.38 -11.75
C PHE A 590 -26.05 10.10 -11.39
N LEU A 591 -26.67 8.92 -11.53
CA LEU A 591 -25.95 7.64 -11.47
C LEU A 591 -24.90 7.53 -12.58
N GLY A 592 -25.25 7.86 -13.83
CA GLY A 592 -24.30 7.89 -14.94
C GLY A 592 -23.15 8.90 -14.71
N GLU A 593 -23.45 10.04 -14.08
CA GLU A 593 -22.41 11.00 -13.68
C GLU A 593 -21.46 10.45 -12.61
N LEU A 594 -21.98 9.71 -11.63
CA LEU A 594 -21.16 9.04 -10.61
C LEU A 594 -20.27 7.96 -11.23
N GLU A 595 -20.78 7.20 -12.20
CA GLU A 595 -20.00 6.24 -12.97
C GLU A 595 -18.89 6.93 -13.76
N ARG A 596 -19.19 8.05 -14.42
CA ARG A 596 -18.19 8.88 -15.12
C ARG A 596 -17.09 9.37 -14.18
N ILE A 597 -17.46 9.82 -12.98
CA ILE A 597 -16.50 10.22 -11.94
C ILE A 597 -15.63 9.03 -11.52
N ALA A 598 -16.22 7.87 -11.23
CA ALA A 598 -15.50 6.67 -10.83
C ALA A 598 -14.54 6.17 -11.93
N GLN A 599 -14.96 6.20 -13.20
CA GLN A 599 -14.13 5.81 -14.34
C GLN A 599 -12.99 6.78 -14.64
N SER A 600 -13.07 8.04 -14.18
CA SER A 600 -12.07 9.06 -14.48
C SER A 600 -10.67 8.78 -13.93
N LYS A 601 -10.50 7.72 -13.12
CA LYS A 601 -9.27 7.35 -12.39
C LYS A 601 -8.71 8.49 -11.52
N ARG A 602 -9.54 9.50 -11.22
CA ARG A 602 -9.32 10.48 -10.15
C ARG A 602 -9.72 9.90 -8.78
N TRP A 603 -9.90 8.58 -8.66
CA TRP A 603 -10.33 7.90 -7.45
C TRP A 603 -9.50 6.65 -7.28
#